data_AF-A0A7S3CP93-F1
#
_entry.id   AF-A0A7S3CP93-F1
#
_cell.length_a   1.000
_cell.length_b   1.000
_cell.length_c   1.000
_cell.angle_alpha   90.00
_cell.angle_beta   90.00
_cell.angle_gamma   90.00
#
_symmetry.space_group_name_H-M   'P 1'
#
loop_
_entity.id
_entity.type
_entity.pdbx_description
1 polymer ?
#
loop_
_entity_poly.entity_id
_entity_poly.type
_entity_poly.pdbx_seq_one_letter_code
_entity_poly.pdbx_strand_id
1 'polypeptide(L)'
;MEYLHSFGIIHRDLKLENVMMSDNTDCGVPKLVDFGLAKMIGPNEKADEPFGTLGYVAPEVLRKEPYSFSCDVWSFGCIIYALLSGSLPFDHESQKETIKMTLENKLEFDLPCWSQISDSCKDLLIKLLIKDPKKRISLDNALKHPYFKGVDTNQ
;
A
#
# COMPACT_ATOMS: atom_id res chain seq x y z
N MET A 1 -2.62 -0.58 10.81
CA MET A 1 -1.26 -0.72 10.25
C MET A 1 -0.24 0.04 11.09
N GLU A 2 -0.49 1.32 11.41
CA GLU A 2 0.30 2.07 12.42
C GLU A 2 0.51 1.27 13.71
N TYR A 3 -0.56 0.64 14.24
CA TYR A 3 -0.47 -0.29 15.36
C TYR A 3 0.61 -1.38 15.17
N LEU A 4 0.62 -2.10 14.05
CA LEU A 4 1.63 -3.15 13.79
C LEU A 4 3.04 -2.58 13.73
N HIS A 5 3.20 -1.47 13.01
CA HIS A 5 4.50 -0.80 12.85
C HIS A 5 5.04 -0.30 14.20
N SER A 6 4.16 0.13 15.13
CA SER A 6 4.55 0.54 16.48
C SER A 6 5.12 -0.60 17.34
N PHE A 7 4.77 -1.85 17.02
CA PHE A 7 5.34 -3.07 17.63
C PHE A 7 6.51 -3.64 16.82
N GLY A 8 6.98 -2.93 15.78
CA GLY A 8 8.04 -3.41 14.90
C GLY A 8 7.62 -4.53 13.96
N ILE A 9 6.31 -4.72 13.72
CA ILE A 9 5.80 -5.78 12.85
C ILE A 9 5.60 -5.22 11.44
N ILE A 10 6.24 -5.81 10.44
CA ILE A 10 5.94 -5.62 9.01
C ILE A 10 5.10 -6.77 8.49
N HIS A 11 4.07 -6.50 7.68
CA HIS A 11 3.15 -7.53 7.17
C HIS A 11 3.68 -8.21 5.91
N ARG A 12 4.25 -7.46 4.96
CA ARG A 12 4.89 -7.95 3.73
C ARG A 12 4.00 -8.64 2.67
N ASP A 13 2.69 -8.77 2.91
CA ASP A 13 1.75 -9.31 1.93
C ASP A 13 0.37 -8.65 2.05
N LEU A 14 0.36 -7.32 2.10
CA LEU A 14 -0.89 -6.56 2.07
C LEU A 14 -1.46 -6.58 0.65
N LYS A 15 -2.71 -7.04 0.55
CA LYS A 15 -3.49 -7.12 -0.68
C LYS A 15 -4.98 -7.13 -0.34
N LEU A 16 -5.84 -6.93 -1.33
CA LEU A 16 -7.30 -6.89 -1.11
C LEU A 16 -7.82 -8.17 -0.46
N GLU A 17 -7.27 -9.33 -0.83
CA GLU A 17 -7.64 -10.64 -0.31
C GLU A 17 -7.34 -10.78 1.21
N ASN A 18 -6.40 -9.99 1.72
CA ASN A 18 -6.00 -9.98 3.13
C ASN A 18 -6.68 -8.87 3.95
N VAL A 19 -7.69 -8.19 3.36
CA VAL A 19 -8.57 -7.25 4.06
C VAL A 19 -9.98 -7.84 4.11
N MET A 20 -10.38 -8.36 5.26
CA MET A 20 -11.70 -8.96 5.46
C MET A 20 -12.62 -8.04 6.26
N MET A 21 -13.91 -8.06 5.97
CA MET A 21 -14.90 -7.36 6.79
C MET A 21 -15.24 -8.19 8.03
N SER A 22 -15.49 -7.55 9.18
CA SER A 22 -15.89 -8.25 10.41
C SER A 22 -17.19 -9.03 10.28
N ASP A 23 -18.07 -8.55 9.40
CA ASP A 23 -19.41 -9.05 9.14
C ASP A 23 -19.92 -8.48 7.82
N ASN A 24 -21.14 -8.88 7.42
CA ASN A 24 -21.76 -8.47 6.16
C ASN A 24 -22.65 -7.22 6.30
N THR A 25 -22.50 -6.43 7.37
CA THR A 25 -23.28 -5.21 7.56
C THR A 25 -22.56 -4.00 6.98
N ASP A 26 -23.28 -2.91 6.72
CA ASP A 26 -22.70 -1.63 6.29
C ASP A 26 -21.79 -1.00 7.36
N CYS A 27 -21.84 -1.51 8.60
CA CYS A 27 -20.98 -1.10 9.71
C CYS A 27 -19.82 -2.08 9.96
N GLY A 28 -19.63 -3.07 9.08
CA GLY A 28 -18.53 -4.00 9.18
C GLY A 28 -17.19 -3.27 9.20
N VAL A 29 -16.32 -3.64 10.13
CA VAL A 29 -14.99 -3.03 10.28
C VAL A 29 -13.99 -3.85 9.46
N PRO A 30 -13.19 -3.23 8.58
CA PRO A 30 -12.14 -3.94 7.86
C PRO A 30 -11.05 -4.42 8.83
N LYS A 31 -10.64 -5.68 8.67
CA LYS A 31 -9.60 -6.35 9.46
C LYS A 31 -8.53 -6.90 8.55
N LEU A 32 -7.27 -6.67 8.93
CA LEU A 32 -6.13 -7.34 8.32
C LEU A 32 -6.08 -8.79 8.79
N VAL A 33 -5.88 -9.70 7.84
CA VAL A 33 -5.72 -11.13 8.10
C VAL A 33 -4.42 -11.63 7.44
N ASP A 34 -4.07 -12.88 7.73
CA ASP A 34 -2.90 -13.58 7.18
C ASP A 34 -1.54 -12.92 7.47
N PHE A 35 -1.03 -13.20 8.67
CA PHE A 35 0.30 -12.80 9.11
C PHE A 35 1.38 -13.85 8.79
N GLY A 36 1.12 -14.80 7.89
CA GLY A 36 2.05 -15.89 7.58
C GLY A 36 3.40 -15.42 7.03
N LEU A 37 3.41 -14.24 6.40
CA LEU A 37 4.61 -13.56 5.90
C LEU A 37 5.06 -12.39 6.79
N ALA A 38 4.40 -12.13 7.91
CA ALA A 38 4.79 -11.04 8.79
C ALA A 38 6.15 -11.29 9.45
N LYS A 39 6.85 -10.22 9.82
CA LYS A 39 8.16 -10.28 10.51
C LYS A 39 8.27 -9.16 11.53
N MET A 40 8.76 -9.50 12.71
CA MET A 40 9.21 -8.49 13.66
C MET A 40 10.62 -8.03 13.25
N ILE A 41 10.81 -6.72 13.17
CA ILE A 41 12.08 -6.08 12.88
C ILE A 41 12.38 -5.06 13.98
N GLY A 42 13.60 -5.11 14.51
CA GLY A 42 14.10 -4.14 15.48
C GLY A 42 14.41 -2.77 14.86
N PRO A 43 14.75 -1.77 15.69
CA PRO A 43 15.20 -0.47 15.21
C PRO A 43 16.42 -0.62 14.30
N ASN A 44 16.30 -0.15 13.04
CA ASN A 44 17.29 -0.27 11.96
C ASN A 44 17.47 -1.66 11.34
N GLU A 45 16.75 -2.68 11.81
CA GLU A 45 16.72 -3.97 11.12
C GLU A 45 15.93 -3.88 9.82
N LYS A 46 16.30 -4.74 8.88
CA LYS A 46 15.68 -4.82 7.56
C LYS A 46 15.38 -6.26 7.21
N ALA A 47 14.35 -6.43 6.40
CA ALA A 47 14.09 -7.67 5.70
C ALA A 47 14.74 -7.64 4.31
N ASP A 48 15.03 -8.82 3.78
CA ASP A 48 15.63 -9.03 2.46
C ASP A 48 14.94 -10.16 1.69
N GLU A 49 14.00 -10.86 2.33
CA GLU A 49 13.24 -11.94 1.70
C GLU A 49 12.29 -11.37 0.63
N PRO A 50 12.28 -11.92 -0.61
CA PRO A 50 11.47 -11.40 -1.71
C PRO A 50 10.02 -11.91 -1.62
N PHE A 51 9.33 -11.57 -0.53
CA PHE A 51 7.94 -11.97 -0.28
C PHE A 51 6.93 -10.92 -0.74
N GLY A 52 5.70 -11.39 -0.92
CA GLY A 52 4.53 -10.60 -1.27
C GLY A 52 3.91 -10.98 -2.62
N THR A 53 2.72 -10.44 -2.88
CA THR A 53 1.95 -10.71 -4.10
C THR A 53 2.24 -9.68 -5.19
N LEU A 54 2.61 -10.16 -6.39
CA LEU A 54 2.89 -9.30 -7.55
C LEU A 54 1.72 -8.34 -7.82
N GLY A 55 2.00 -7.07 -8.10
CA GLY A 55 1.01 -5.98 -8.19
C GLY A 55 0.86 -5.17 -6.89
N TYR A 56 1.17 -5.77 -5.73
CA TYR A 56 1.18 -5.11 -4.43
C TYR A 56 2.60 -4.95 -3.84
N VAL A 57 3.57 -5.72 -4.35
CA VAL A 57 4.97 -5.69 -3.89
C VAL A 57 5.64 -4.36 -4.23
N ALA A 58 6.37 -3.82 -3.26
CA ALA A 58 7.07 -2.54 -3.39
C ALA A 58 8.32 -2.62 -4.30
N PRO A 59 8.72 -1.52 -4.96
CA PRO A 59 9.86 -1.50 -5.88
C PRO A 59 11.18 -1.96 -5.25
N GLU A 60 11.44 -1.58 -3.99
CA GLU A 60 12.66 -2.00 -3.27
C GLU A 60 12.72 -3.52 -3.07
N VAL A 61 11.58 -4.19 -2.85
CA VAL A 61 11.50 -5.64 -2.71
C VAL A 61 11.78 -6.32 -4.06
N LEU A 62 11.22 -5.80 -5.16
CA LEU A 62 11.49 -6.30 -6.52
C LEU A 62 12.96 -6.11 -6.94
N ARG A 63 13.61 -5.04 -6.48
CA ARG A 63 15.05 -4.81 -6.67
C ARG A 63 15.93 -5.68 -5.77
N LYS A 64 15.33 -6.45 -4.86
CA LYS A 64 16.04 -7.23 -3.82
C LYS A 64 16.90 -6.35 -2.92
N GLU A 65 16.44 -5.13 -2.66
CA GLU A 65 17.06 -4.20 -1.73
C GLU A 65 16.53 -4.45 -0.31
N PRO A 66 17.37 -4.28 0.73
CA PRO A 66 16.90 -4.37 2.11
C PRO A 66 15.79 -3.35 2.42
N TYR A 67 14.65 -3.82 2.93
CA TYR A 67 13.44 -3.03 3.14
C TYR A 67 12.92 -3.13 4.58
N SER A 68 11.92 -2.31 4.91
CA SER A 68 11.33 -2.16 6.24
C SER A 68 9.87 -1.72 6.09
N PHE A 69 9.31 -1.01 7.06
CA PHE A 69 7.90 -0.57 7.13
C PHE A 69 7.35 0.11 5.86
N SER A 70 8.20 0.77 5.07
CA SER A 70 7.79 1.45 3.83
C SER A 70 7.14 0.52 2.81
N CYS A 71 7.49 -0.77 2.80
CA CYS A 71 6.92 -1.73 1.84
C CYS A 71 5.40 -1.87 2.02
N ASP A 72 4.94 -1.93 3.28
CA ASP A 72 3.52 -2.03 3.60
C ASP A 72 2.77 -0.75 3.19
N VAL A 73 3.41 0.41 3.27
CA VAL A 73 2.83 1.70 2.84
C VAL A 73 2.58 1.72 1.33
N TRP A 74 3.50 1.14 0.56
CA TRP A 74 3.30 0.99 -0.88
C TRP A 74 2.12 0.07 -1.18
N SER A 75 2.08 -1.11 -0.57
CA SER A 75 1.00 -2.07 -0.76
C SER A 75 -0.36 -1.47 -0.35
N PHE A 76 -0.40 -0.65 0.70
CA PHE A 76 -1.58 0.11 1.09
C PHE A 76 -2.02 1.11 0.00
N GLY A 77 -1.07 1.81 -0.64
CA GLY A 77 -1.34 2.64 -1.81
C GLY A 77 -1.95 1.86 -2.97
N CYS A 78 -1.44 0.66 -3.26
CA CYS A 78 -2.02 -0.23 -4.29
C CYS A 78 -3.45 -0.63 -3.95
N ILE A 79 -3.73 -0.96 -2.69
CA ILE A 79 -5.08 -1.29 -2.20
C ILE A 79 -6.03 -0.11 -2.40
N ILE A 80 -5.66 1.10 -1.97
CA ILE A 80 -6.51 2.29 -2.14
C ILE A 80 -6.78 2.56 -3.62
N TYR A 81 -5.75 2.49 -4.47
CA TYR A 81 -5.91 2.68 -5.91
C TYR A 81 -6.89 1.66 -6.49
N ALA A 82 -6.78 0.39 -6.09
CA ALA A 82 -7.66 -0.68 -6.54
C ALA A 82 -9.11 -0.51 -6.03
N LEU A 83 -9.32 -0.09 -4.79
CA LEU A 83 -10.66 0.18 -4.25
C LEU A 83 -11.36 1.31 -5.02
N LEU A 84 -10.62 2.32 -5.46
CA LEU A 84 -11.16 3.49 -6.13
C LEU A 84 -11.41 3.28 -7.62
N SER A 85 -10.62 2.44 -8.28
CA SER A 85 -10.64 2.27 -9.73
C SER A 85 -11.06 0.89 -10.22
N GLY A 86 -11.07 -0.11 -9.36
CA GLY A 86 -11.28 -1.51 -9.73
C GLY A 86 -10.09 -2.14 -10.48
N SER A 87 -8.92 -1.49 -10.50
CA SER A 87 -7.71 -1.99 -11.17
C SER A 87 -6.46 -1.67 -10.35
N LEU A 88 -5.37 -2.41 -10.53
CA LEU A 88 -4.11 -2.12 -9.86
C LEU A 88 -3.35 -0.98 -10.57
N PRO A 89 -2.49 -0.21 -9.85
CA PRO A 89 -1.78 0.93 -10.43
C PRO A 89 -0.69 0.53 -11.43
N PHE A 90 -0.09 -0.65 -11.24
CA PHE A 90 0.94 -1.20 -12.12
C PHE A 90 0.60 -2.67 -12.33
N ASP A 91 -0.11 -2.98 -13.41
CA ASP A 91 -0.52 -4.35 -13.72
C ASP A 91 -0.57 -4.60 -15.22
N HIS A 92 -0.24 -5.83 -15.59
CA HIS A 92 -0.14 -6.30 -16.95
C HIS A 92 -0.23 -7.83 -16.95
N GLU A 93 -0.71 -8.43 -18.04
CA GLU A 93 -0.83 -9.89 -18.17
C GLU A 93 0.53 -10.61 -18.04
N SER A 94 1.61 -9.93 -18.40
CA SER A 94 2.99 -10.40 -18.27
C SER A 94 3.60 -9.92 -16.97
N GLN A 95 4.00 -10.87 -16.12
CA GLN A 95 4.71 -10.58 -14.87
C GLN A 95 5.94 -9.69 -15.07
N LYS A 96 6.66 -9.88 -16.18
CA LYS A 96 7.85 -9.08 -16.50
C LYS A 96 7.50 -7.61 -16.74
N GLU A 97 6.38 -7.35 -17.41
CA GLU A 97 5.91 -5.98 -17.63
C GLU A 97 5.37 -5.37 -16.34
N THR A 98 4.62 -6.13 -15.51
CA THR A 98 4.20 -5.67 -14.18
C THR A 98 5.38 -5.24 -13.32
N ILE A 99 6.46 -6.03 -13.31
CA ILE A 99 7.71 -5.68 -12.62
C ILE A 99 8.30 -4.40 -13.20
N LYS A 100 8.44 -4.31 -14.53
CA LYS A 100 9.00 -3.13 -15.20
C LYS A 100 8.20 -1.86 -14.89
N MET A 101 6.87 -1.92 -15.00
CA MET A 101 5.97 -0.82 -14.66
C MET A 101 6.14 -0.39 -13.21
N THR A 102 6.15 -1.35 -12.28
CA THR A 102 6.36 -1.11 -10.84
C THR A 102 7.71 -0.44 -10.57
N LEU A 103 8.76 -0.77 -11.34
CA LEU A 103 10.10 -0.21 -11.17
C LEU A 103 10.32 1.13 -11.87
N GLU A 104 9.64 1.40 -12.98
CA GLU A 104 10.00 2.49 -13.91
C GLU A 104 8.87 3.48 -14.20
N ASN A 105 7.63 3.01 -14.38
CA ASN A 105 6.52 3.86 -14.83
C ASN A 105 6.03 4.82 -13.74
N LYS A 106 5.57 5.99 -14.15
CA LYS A 106 4.88 6.92 -13.23
C LYS A 106 3.47 6.38 -12.92
N LEU A 107 2.93 6.80 -11.78
CA LEU A 107 1.53 6.58 -11.48
C LEU A 107 0.67 7.41 -12.44
N GLU A 108 -0.31 6.79 -13.07
CA GLU A 108 -1.24 7.40 -14.02
C GLU A 108 -2.67 7.27 -13.51
N PHE A 109 -3.57 8.13 -14.00
CA PHE A 109 -4.97 8.22 -13.54
C PHE A 109 -5.91 8.27 -14.75
N ASP A 110 -5.72 7.32 -15.67
CA ASP A 110 -6.27 7.39 -17.02
C ASP A 110 -7.65 6.73 -17.18
N LEU A 111 -8.11 6.02 -16.15
CA LEU A 111 -9.45 5.43 -16.11
C LEU A 111 -10.53 6.50 -15.89
N PRO A 112 -11.73 6.35 -16.52
CA PRO A 112 -12.81 7.34 -16.40
C PRO A 112 -13.24 7.68 -14.96
N CYS A 113 -13.14 6.73 -14.02
CA CYS A 113 -13.47 6.92 -12.61
C CYS A 113 -12.65 8.04 -11.95
N TRP A 114 -11.41 8.27 -12.40
CA TRP A 114 -10.54 9.30 -11.84
C TRP A 114 -11.01 10.74 -12.11
N SER A 115 -11.93 10.94 -13.06
CA SER A 115 -12.58 12.24 -13.26
C SER A 115 -13.46 12.67 -12.09
N GLN A 116 -13.98 11.71 -11.30
CA GLN A 116 -14.86 11.96 -10.16
C GLN A 116 -14.12 11.94 -8.82
N ILE A 117 -12.86 11.50 -8.81
CA ILE A 117 -12.04 11.38 -7.61
C ILE A 117 -11.29 12.70 -7.38
N SER A 118 -11.36 13.20 -6.14
CA SER A 118 -10.73 14.47 -5.76
C SER A 118 -9.22 14.49 -5.97
N ASP A 119 -8.68 15.68 -6.29
CA ASP A 119 -7.23 15.86 -6.45
C ASP A 119 -6.47 15.61 -5.14
N SER A 120 -7.11 15.85 -3.98
CA SER A 120 -6.50 15.53 -2.68
C SER A 120 -6.29 14.02 -2.48
N CYS A 121 -7.21 13.20 -3.00
CA CYS A 121 -7.04 11.74 -2.99
C CYS A 121 -5.91 11.30 -3.92
N LYS A 122 -5.83 11.89 -5.13
CA LYS A 122 -4.76 11.61 -6.09
C LYS A 122 -3.39 12.00 -5.54
N ASP A 123 -3.30 13.15 -4.87
CA ASP A 123 -2.08 13.60 -4.19
C ASP A 123 -1.64 12.64 -3.07
N LEU A 124 -2.59 12.10 -2.28
CA LEU A 124 -2.29 11.05 -1.30
C LEU A 124 -1.71 9.79 -1.99
N LEU A 125 -2.34 9.32 -3.07
CA LEU A 125 -1.87 8.15 -3.82
C LEU A 125 -0.48 8.36 -4.43
N ILE A 126 -0.21 9.54 -4.98
CA ILE A 126 1.12 9.91 -5.50
C ILE A 126 2.17 9.79 -4.39
N LYS A 127 1.86 10.23 -3.17
CA LYS A 127 2.77 10.19 -2.01
C LYS A 127 2.96 8.78 -1.44
N LEU A 128 1.92 7.95 -1.45
CA LEU A 128 1.97 6.54 -1.05
C LEU A 128 2.77 5.68 -2.04
N LEU A 129 2.63 5.95 -3.34
CA LEU A 129 3.23 5.18 -4.43
C LEU A 129 4.52 5.82 -4.98
N ILE A 130 5.28 6.51 -4.12
CA ILE A 130 6.64 6.94 -4.45
C ILE A 130 7.58 5.72 -4.44
N LYS A 131 8.30 5.53 -5.56
CA LYS A 131 9.19 4.38 -5.74
C LYS A 131 10.41 4.39 -4.82
N ASP A 132 10.91 5.56 -4.44
CA ASP A 132 11.98 5.72 -3.46
C ASP A 132 11.39 5.61 -2.04
N PRO A 133 11.66 4.53 -1.30
CA PRO A 133 11.07 4.31 0.03
C PRO A 133 11.44 5.40 1.04
N LYS A 134 12.56 6.12 0.84
CA LYS A 134 12.98 7.21 1.73
C LYS A 134 12.18 8.50 1.52
N LYS A 135 11.57 8.64 0.34
CA LYS A 135 10.72 9.79 -0.03
C LYS A 135 9.23 9.47 0.09
N ARG A 136 8.89 8.18 0.15
CA ARG A 136 7.53 7.70 0.37
C ARG A 136 7.01 8.22 1.70
N ILE A 137 5.76 8.69 1.70
CA ILE A 137 5.11 9.17 2.92
C ILE A 137 5.06 8.06 3.97
N SER A 138 5.22 8.39 5.25
CA SER A 138 4.97 7.44 6.35
C SER A 138 3.45 7.30 6.61
N LEU A 139 3.02 6.22 7.26
CA LEU A 139 1.62 6.07 7.64
C LEU A 139 1.13 7.22 8.52
N ASP A 140 1.92 7.64 9.50
CA ASP A 140 1.57 8.74 10.42
C ASP A 140 1.30 10.05 9.65
N ASN A 141 2.09 10.31 8.60
CA ASN A 141 1.90 11.49 7.76
C ASN A 141 0.76 11.30 6.76
N ALA A 142 0.52 10.07 6.29
CA ALA A 142 -0.60 9.74 5.41
C ALA A 142 -1.95 9.91 6.13
N LEU A 143 -2.05 9.50 7.39
CA LEU A 143 -3.26 9.69 8.22
C LEU A 143 -3.56 11.17 8.47
N LYS A 144 -2.54 12.02 8.51
CA LYS A 144 -2.67 13.48 8.66
C LYS A 144 -2.87 14.21 7.33
N HIS A 145 -2.97 13.48 6.22
CA HIS A 145 -3.10 14.07 4.90
C HIS A 145 -4.41 14.85 4.76
N PRO A 146 -4.45 15.99 4.03
CA PRO A 146 -5.67 16.77 3.82
C PRO A 146 -6.87 15.98 3.27
N TYR A 147 -6.61 14.85 2.60
CA TYR A 147 -7.66 13.95 2.12
C TYR A 147 -8.56 13.44 3.25
N PHE A 148 -8.00 13.15 4.43
CA PHE A 148 -8.75 12.68 5.59
C PHE A 148 -9.30 13.82 6.46
N LYS A 149 -9.10 15.09 6.08
CA LYS A 149 -9.59 16.22 6.86
C LYS A 149 -11.12 16.24 6.85
N GLY A 150 -11.73 16.09 8.04
CA GLY A 150 -13.18 16.05 8.21
C GLY A 150 -13.79 14.64 8.16
N VAL A 151 -12.96 13.61 7.99
CA VAL A 151 -13.33 12.22 8.28
C VAL A 151 -13.05 11.99 9.77
N ASP A 152 -14.04 11.49 10.51
CA ASP A 152 -13.82 11.11 11.92
C ASP A 152 -12.98 9.84 11.95
N THR A 153 -11.71 9.96 12.34
CA THR A 153 -10.75 8.84 12.41
C THR A 153 -10.76 8.14 13.76
N ASN A 154 -11.65 8.53 14.70
CA ASN A 154 -11.71 7.99 16.07
C ASN A 154 -12.80 6.91 16.26
N GLN A 155 -12.88 5.95 15.33
CA GLN A 155 -13.66 4.73 15.55
C GLN A 155 -12.79 3.56 15.96
#